data_AF-A0A6L7WU92-F1
#
_entry.id   AF-A0A6L7WU92-F1
#
_cell.length_a   1.000
_cell.length_b   1.000
_cell.length_c   1.000
_cell.angle_alpha   90.00
_cell.angle_beta   90.00
_cell.angle_gamma   90.00
#
_symmetry.space_group_name_H-M   'P 1'
#
loop_
_entity.id
_entity.type
_entity.pdbx_description
1 polymer ?
#
loop_
_entity_poly.entity_id
_entity_poly.type
_entity_poly.pdbx_seq_one_letter_code
_entity_poly.pdbx_strand_id
1 'polypeptide(L)'
;MHAPRATTGERVGVCAICHRTDVRYSVEHVIPEALGGCYVRKQMVCVDCNSKLGARVDAALVNHDLSKMFRLVHGLGGKAKKPPNPFAGEYRLRSDPDRKMRIRIGPGGRLTPYFLTETGQKNLPDGRVGVTISVDRADEHKVEPIVRTIAKRLGGSAEEALGTMQKTVTSSEGGLTGELTLDLRNFKIGLLKIAYEFAVDRIPDYVESGDAKQIATILREARFDEVERYVIGNGFDRGVMGPLSNFLGYEGVKHYLVLSSGGEGVRCFVHLDGLFSIGATLSTRVFGSLFEIGVNDVESRRFKVWGIEDMPVSTSYRPLLSFETEREAKAFREAERAKDFAYDSGGGGWKLFARDGRYIGMDIEDVVKTLAPIRSEIASGGMREEFCLGEGIYLRVSGSGEIVRVLAVRAEHVWKKL
;
A
#
# COMPACT_ATOMS: atom_id res chain seq x y z
N MET A 1 39.82 31.53 22.45
CA MET A 1 38.47 30.95 22.59
C MET A 1 37.62 31.46 21.43
N HIS A 2 37.36 30.62 20.43
CA HIS A 2 36.45 30.94 19.34
C HIS A 2 35.16 30.15 19.56
N ALA A 3 34.08 30.86 19.86
CA ALA A 3 32.74 30.29 19.82
C ALA A 3 32.47 29.86 18.37
N PRO A 4 31.97 28.63 18.11
CA PRO A 4 31.58 28.26 16.78
C PRO A 4 30.34 29.07 16.38
N ARG A 5 30.43 29.72 15.21
CA ARG A 5 29.34 30.44 14.56
C ARG A 5 28.16 29.48 14.34
N ALA A 6 26.99 29.86 14.83
CA ALA A 6 25.73 29.22 14.47
C ALA A 6 25.54 29.31 12.95
N THR A 7 25.62 28.17 12.26
CA THR A 7 25.26 28.05 10.86
C THR A 7 23.74 28.08 10.75
N THR A 8 23.25 29.09 10.04
CA THR A 8 21.88 29.27 9.55
C THR A 8 21.28 27.98 8.98
N GLY A 9 20.13 27.52 9.52
CA GLY A 9 19.20 26.65 8.79
C GLY A 9 18.68 25.38 9.48
N GLU A 10 19.01 25.08 10.73
CA GLU A 10 18.41 23.92 11.43
C GLU A 10 16.98 24.23 11.85
N ARG A 11 16.00 23.57 11.21
CA ARG A 11 14.60 23.59 11.65
C ARG A 11 14.50 22.82 12.97
N VAL A 12 14.34 23.57 14.04
CA VAL A 12 14.08 23.08 15.40
C VAL A 12 12.57 23.00 15.65
N GLY A 13 12.11 21.94 16.32
CA GLY A 13 10.71 21.77 16.69
C GLY A 13 10.49 20.57 17.62
N VAL A 14 9.23 20.15 17.76
CA VAL A 14 8.85 19.00 18.61
C VAL A 14 8.85 17.71 17.80
N CYS A 15 9.52 16.67 18.28
CA CYS A 15 9.52 15.35 17.65
C CYS A 15 8.26 14.57 18.06
N ALA A 16 7.50 14.06 17.10
CA ALA A 16 6.30 13.25 17.36
C ALA A 16 6.59 11.97 18.16
N ILE A 17 7.81 11.43 18.11
CA ILE A 17 8.14 10.14 18.73
C ILE A 17 8.70 10.29 20.15
N CYS A 18 9.58 11.27 20.38
CA CYS A 18 10.19 11.47 21.70
C CYS A 18 9.65 12.68 22.46
N HIS A 19 8.83 13.51 21.83
CA HIS A 19 8.24 14.74 22.37
C HIS A 19 9.26 15.74 22.92
N ARG A 20 10.55 15.58 22.60
CA ARG A 20 11.58 16.59 22.88
C ARG A 20 11.38 17.79 21.96
N THR A 21 11.50 18.98 22.52
CA THR A 21 11.58 20.26 21.79
C THR A 21 12.98 20.45 21.22
N ASP A 22 13.13 21.46 20.36
CA ASP A 22 14.40 21.92 19.81
C ASP A 22 15.24 20.83 19.13
N VAL A 23 14.56 19.87 18.51
CA VAL A 23 15.20 18.75 17.83
C VAL A 23 15.49 19.07 16.37
N ARG A 24 16.59 18.52 15.85
CA ARG A 24 16.86 18.49 14.42
C ARG A 24 15.97 17.45 13.73
N TYR A 25 15.10 17.92 12.84
CA TYR A 25 14.25 17.03 12.04
C TYR A 25 15.03 16.23 11.00
N SER A 26 14.47 15.08 10.67
CA SER A 26 14.89 14.21 9.57
C SER A 26 13.84 14.20 8.45
N VAL A 27 14.23 13.63 7.31
CA VAL A 27 13.29 13.32 6.23
C VAL A 27 12.68 11.94 6.53
N GLU A 28 11.45 11.95 7.03
CA GLU A 28 10.71 10.74 7.42
C GLU A 28 9.80 10.28 6.27
N HIS A 29 9.75 8.97 6.03
CA HIS A 29 8.81 8.38 5.07
C HIS A 29 7.72 7.65 5.86
N VAL A 30 6.47 8.08 5.68
CA VAL A 30 5.34 7.47 6.41
C VAL A 30 5.25 5.98 6.05
N ILE A 31 5.14 5.67 4.75
CA ILE A 31 5.35 4.32 4.22
C ILE A 31 6.83 4.18 3.85
N PRO A 32 7.54 3.11 4.27
CA PRO A 32 8.95 2.94 3.93
C PRO A 32 9.22 3.03 2.42
N GLU A 33 10.23 3.80 2.02
CA GLU A 33 10.64 3.92 0.61
C GLU A 33 10.95 2.56 -0.03
N ALA A 34 11.47 1.61 0.76
CA ALA A 34 11.76 0.26 0.32
C ALA A 34 10.51 -0.50 -0.16
N LEU A 35 9.31 -0.08 0.23
CA LEU A 35 8.03 -0.63 -0.22
C LEU A 35 7.34 0.27 -1.26
N GLY A 36 8.05 1.26 -1.83
CA GLY A 36 7.47 2.19 -2.79
C GLY A 36 6.75 3.38 -2.17
N GLY A 37 6.92 3.60 -0.85
CA GLY A 37 6.41 4.77 -0.17
C GLY A 37 7.08 6.06 -0.68
N CYS A 38 6.26 7.05 -1.04
CA CYS A 38 6.71 8.37 -1.51
C CYS A 38 6.17 9.52 -0.66
N TYR A 39 5.36 9.24 0.37
CA TYR A 39 4.87 10.25 1.29
C TYR A 39 5.90 10.61 2.36
N VAL A 40 6.42 11.84 2.29
CA VAL A 40 7.58 12.29 3.07
C VAL A 40 7.25 13.51 3.91
N ARG A 41 7.62 13.46 5.19
CA ARG A 41 7.50 14.59 6.13
C ARG A 41 8.88 15.04 6.59
N LYS A 42 9.15 16.34 6.50
CA LYS A 42 10.44 16.96 6.89
C LYS A 42 10.41 17.61 8.28
N GLN A 43 9.26 17.60 8.95
CA GLN A 43 8.99 18.31 10.20
C GLN A 43 8.08 17.45 11.09
N MET A 44 8.54 16.26 11.45
CA MET A 44 7.74 15.30 12.23
C MET A 44 8.61 14.49 13.19
N VAL A 45 9.67 13.86 12.67
CA VAL A 45 10.54 12.95 13.45
C VAL A 45 11.98 13.46 13.45
N CYS A 46 12.61 13.47 14.63
CA CYS A 46 14.03 13.83 14.76
C CYS A 46 14.96 12.74 14.21
N VAL A 47 16.21 13.11 13.92
CA VAL A 47 17.23 12.18 13.37
C VAL A 47 17.40 10.94 14.25
N ASP A 48 17.48 11.08 15.57
CA ASP A 48 17.68 9.96 16.50
C ASP A 48 16.51 8.96 16.46
N CYS A 49 15.28 9.47 16.44
CA CYS A 49 14.07 8.65 16.42
C CYS A 49 13.92 7.96 15.08
N ASN A 50 14.08 8.67 13.96
CA ASN A 50 14.00 8.07 12.62
C ASN A 50 15.03 6.94 12.47
N SER A 51 16.28 7.14 12.92
CA SER A 51 17.29 6.07 12.88
C SER A 51 16.88 4.82 13.69
N LYS A 52 16.23 5.00 14.85
CA LYS A 52 15.75 3.88 15.68
C LYS A 52 14.54 3.19 15.05
N LEU A 53 13.59 3.96 14.53
CA LEU A 53 12.44 3.44 13.79
C LEU A 53 12.91 2.63 12.57
N GLY A 54 13.81 3.18 11.77
CA GLY A 54 14.38 2.50 10.61
C GLY A 54 15.06 1.17 10.97
N ALA A 55 15.78 1.12 12.08
CA ALA A 55 16.53 -0.07 12.49
C ALA A 55 15.68 -1.19 13.11
N ARG A 56 14.54 -0.87 13.73
CA ARG A 56 13.73 -1.84 14.51
C ARG A 56 12.28 -1.96 14.05
N VAL A 57 11.64 -0.82 13.76
CA VAL A 57 10.21 -0.73 13.42
C VAL A 57 10.00 -0.96 11.92
N ASP A 58 10.59 -0.12 11.07
CA ASP A 58 10.50 -0.29 9.62
C ASP A 58 11.20 -1.57 9.18
N ALA A 59 12.31 -1.94 9.83
CA ALA A 59 13.03 -3.17 9.55
C ALA A 59 12.16 -4.42 9.73
N ALA A 60 11.28 -4.47 10.75
CA ALA A 60 10.39 -5.60 10.96
C ALA A 60 9.40 -5.78 9.80
N LEU A 61 8.93 -4.68 9.21
CA LEU A 61 8.04 -4.70 8.05
C LEU A 61 8.80 -4.96 6.74
N VAL A 62 9.87 -4.22 6.48
CA VAL A 62 10.61 -4.23 5.20
C VAL A 62 11.41 -5.53 5.00
N ASN A 63 11.86 -6.16 6.08
CA ASN A 63 12.61 -7.42 6.03
C ASN A 63 11.73 -8.66 6.24
N HIS A 64 10.41 -8.50 6.36
CA HIS A 64 9.48 -9.62 6.28
C HIS A 64 9.64 -10.32 4.92
N ASP A 65 9.52 -11.65 4.86
CA ASP A 65 9.80 -12.40 3.64
C ASP A 65 8.84 -12.05 2.49
N LEU A 66 7.55 -11.88 2.78
CA LEU A 66 6.59 -11.33 1.81
C LEU A 66 6.99 -9.94 1.30
N SER A 67 7.48 -9.04 2.17
CA SER A 67 7.99 -7.73 1.76
C SER A 67 9.21 -7.85 0.84
N LYS A 68 10.14 -8.77 1.13
CA LYS A 68 11.28 -9.05 0.24
C LYS A 68 10.81 -9.58 -1.12
N MET A 69 9.79 -10.44 -1.14
CA MET A 69 9.21 -10.97 -2.37
C MET A 69 8.54 -9.86 -3.19
N PHE A 70 7.70 -9.03 -2.57
CA PHE A 70 7.10 -7.86 -3.20
C PHE A 70 8.16 -6.93 -3.79
N ARG A 71 9.21 -6.63 -3.02
CA ARG A 71 10.33 -5.81 -3.48
C ARG A 71 11.05 -6.41 -4.68
N LEU A 72 11.20 -7.73 -4.73
CA LEU A 72 11.79 -8.40 -5.89
C LEU A 72 10.90 -8.27 -7.12
N VAL A 73 9.59 -8.57 -6.98
CA VAL A 73 8.61 -8.53 -8.07
C VAL A 73 8.50 -7.13 -8.68
N HIS A 74 8.53 -6.09 -7.84
CA HIS A 74 8.40 -4.70 -8.28
C HIS A 74 9.73 -3.97 -8.48
N GLY A 75 10.88 -4.67 -8.40
CA GLY A 75 12.20 -4.06 -8.61
C GLY A 75 12.60 -3.01 -7.56
N LEU A 76 12.04 -3.06 -6.36
CA LEU A 76 12.23 -2.07 -5.29
C LEU A 76 13.50 -2.34 -4.47
N GLY A 77 14.61 -1.77 -4.94
CA GLY A 77 15.90 -1.86 -4.26
C GLY A 77 16.08 -0.96 -3.03
N GLY A 78 15.22 0.06 -2.87
CA GLY A 78 15.42 1.12 -1.87
C GLY A 78 16.83 1.72 -1.95
N LYS A 79 17.44 2.00 -0.78
CA LYS A 79 18.80 2.56 -0.70
C LYS A 79 19.89 1.67 -1.31
N ALA A 80 19.71 0.35 -1.31
CA ALA A 80 20.68 -0.61 -1.84
C ALA A 80 20.66 -0.67 -3.38
N LYS A 81 19.73 0.03 -4.05
CA LYS A 81 19.48 0.02 -5.50
C LYS A 81 19.12 -1.34 -6.12
N LYS A 82 19.33 -2.45 -5.42
CA LYS A 82 18.95 -3.81 -5.82
C LYS A 82 17.96 -4.42 -4.81
N PRO A 83 16.88 -5.07 -5.27
CA PRO A 83 15.98 -5.79 -4.38
C PRO A 83 16.71 -6.87 -3.58
N PRO A 84 16.27 -7.15 -2.34
CA PRO A 84 16.79 -8.26 -1.56
C PRO A 84 16.42 -9.60 -2.23
N ASN A 85 17.19 -10.65 -1.94
CA ASN A 85 16.81 -12.00 -2.32
C ASN A 85 15.92 -12.62 -1.23
N PRO A 86 14.62 -12.83 -1.46
CA PRO A 86 13.72 -13.47 -0.49
C PRO A 86 14.05 -14.95 -0.29
N PHE A 87 14.77 -15.58 -1.21
CA PHE A 87 15.22 -16.98 -1.14
C PHE A 87 16.68 -17.07 -0.69
N ALA A 88 17.17 -16.08 0.05
CA ALA A 88 18.49 -16.15 0.66
C ALA A 88 18.47 -17.19 1.78
N GLY A 89 19.35 -18.17 1.72
CA GLY A 89 19.42 -19.26 2.69
C GLY A 89 20.23 -20.42 2.14
N GLU A 90 20.46 -21.43 2.99
CA GLU A 90 21.05 -22.70 2.57
C GLU A 90 19.93 -23.70 2.24
N TYR A 91 19.97 -24.22 1.03
CA TYR A 91 19.06 -25.24 0.53
C TYR A 91 19.82 -26.55 0.35
N ARG A 92 19.08 -27.65 0.33
CA ARG A 92 19.63 -28.98 0.07
C ARG A 92 18.95 -29.59 -1.14
N LEU A 93 19.69 -30.42 -1.86
CA LEU A 93 19.12 -31.22 -2.92
C LEU A 93 18.35 -32.40 -2.31
N ARG A 94 17.17 -32.74 -2.86
CA ARG A 94 16.41 -33.89 -2.33
C ARG A 94 17.13 -35.22 -2.50
N SER A 95 17.86 -35.38 -3.60
CA SER A 95 18.61 -36.61 -3.90
C SER A 95 19.95 -36.68 -3.18
N ASP A 96 20.45 -35.56 -2.64
CA ASP A 96 21.70 -35.47 -1.91
C ASP A 96 21.60 -34.40 -0.80
N PRO A 97 21.09 -34.79 0.39
CA PRO A 97 20.85 -33.86 1.48
C PRO A 97 22.10 -33.21 2.07
N ASP A 98 23.28 -33.80 1.86
CA ASP A 98 24.55 -33.24 2.36
C ASP A 98 25.03 -32.08 1.49
N ARG A 99 24.55 -32.02 0.23
CA ARG A 99 24.94 -31.01 -0.74
C ARG A 99 24.28 -29.67 -0.49
N LYS A 100 25.08 -28.68 -0.08
CA LYS A 100 24.58 -27.33 0.20
C LYS A 100 24.48 -26.46 -1.05
N MET A 101 23.37 -25.74 -1.15
CA MET A 101 23.07 -24.84 -2.26
C MET A 101 22.55 -23.49 -1.77
N ARG A 102 22.59 -22.48 -2.64
CA ARG A 102 21.88 -21.22 -2.45
C ARG A 102 21.11 -20.87 -3.73
N ILE A 103 20.02 -20.13 -3.60
CA ILE A 103 19.29 -19.59 -4.74
C ILE A 103 19.87 -18.21 -5.06
N ARG A 104 20.33 -18.01 -6.29
CA ARG A 104 20.73 -16.70 -6.83
C ARG A 104 19.65 -16.13 -7.71
N ILE A 105 19.57 -14.80 -7.77
CA ILE A 105 18.65 -14.09 -8.66
C ILE A 105 19.49 -13.53 -9.81
N GLY A 106 19.24 -14.03 -11.01
CA GLY A 106 19.83 -13.56 -12.25
C GLY A 106 19.04 -12.41 -12.89
N PRO A 107 19.49 -11.94 -14.07
CA PRO A 107 18.76 -10.95 -14.86
C PRO A 107 17.30 -11.36 -15.09
N GLY A 108 16.39 -10.38 -15.08
CA GLY A 108 14.95 -10.62 -15.25
C GLY A 108 14.29 -11.41 -14.11
N GLY A 109 14.93 -11.49 -12.93
CA GLY A 109 14.37 -12.21 -11.78
C GLY A 109 14.54 -13.73 -11.83
N ARG A 110 15.31 -14.26 -12.78
CA ARG A 110 15.49 -15.71 -12.94
C ARG A 110 16.17 -16.32 -11.72
N LEU A 111 15.48 -17.21 -11.03
CA LEU A 111 16.05 -17.98 -9.92
C LEU A 111 17.00 -19.05 -10.46
N THR A 112 18.23 -19.08 -9.97
CA THR A 112 19.24 -20.07 -10.38
C THR A 112 19.83 -20.72 -9.13
N PRO A 113 19.68 -22.04 -8.96
CA PRO A 113 20.37 -22.78 -7.92
C PRO A 113 21.89 -22.68 -8.13
N TYR A 114 22.64 -22.59 -7.04
CA TYR A 114 24.09 -22.49 -7.08
C TYR A 114 24.69 -23.34 -5.96
N PHE A 115 25.58 -24.26 -6.32
CA PHE A 115 26.23 -25.14 -5.35
C PHE A 115 27.28 -24.38 -4.53
N LEU A 116 27.27 -24.58 -3.22
CA LEU A 116 28.36 -24.08 -2.39
C LEU A 116 29.61 -24.94 -2.59
N THR A 117 30.77 -24.30 -2.46
CA THR A 117 32.05 -25.02 -2.48
C THR A 117 32.16 -25.89 -1.24
N GLU A 118 32.47 -27.15 -1.45
CA GLU A 118 32.70 -28.13 -0.39
C GLU A 118 34.08 -28.76 -0.57
N THR A 119 34.76 -29.02 0.54
CA THR A 119 36.08 -29.64 0.57
C THR A 119 36.11 -30.76 1.58
N GLY A 120 36.59 -31.93 1.20
CA GLY A 120 36.76 -33.11 2.06
C GLY A 120 38.20 -33.58 2.11
N GLN A 121 38.58 -34.25 3.20
CA GLN A 121 39.90 -34.86 3.36
C GLN A 121 39.75 -36.30 3.86
N LYS A 122 40.59 -37.19 3.38
CA LYS A 122 40.69 -38.57 3.88
C LYS A 122 42.13 -39.05 3.87
N ASN A 123 42.51 -39.82 4.88
CA ASN A 123 43.78 -40.52 4.86
C ASN A 123 43.69 -41.71 3.92
N LEU A 124 44.69 -41.86 3.07
CA LEU A 124 44.83 -42.98 2.14
C LEU A 124 45.69 -44.08 2.78
N PRO A 125 45.53 -45.35 2.34
CA PRO A 125 46.23 -46.50 2.95
C PRO A 125 47.76 -46.42 2.88
N ASP A 126 48.30 -45.63 1.95
CA ASP A 126 49.72 -45.39 1.74
C ASP A 126 50.28 -44.21 2.55
N GLY A 127 49.49 -43.65 3.48
CA GLY A 127 49.86 -42.51 4.30
C GLY A 127 49.68 -41.16 3.63
N ARG A 128 49.22 -41.09 2.37
CA ARG A 128 48.90 -39.82 1.69
C ARG A 128 47.55 -39.26 2.16
N VAL A 129 47.36 -37.95 1.99
CA VAL A 129 46.07 -37.29 2.24
C VAL A 129 45.35 -37.07 0.91
N GLY A 130 44.20 -37.71 0.73
CA GLY A 130 43.30 -37.45 -0.39
C GLY A 130 42.41 -36.24 -0.10
N VAL A 131 42.30 -35.32 -1.06
CA VAL A 131 41.46 -34.13 -0.97
C VAL A 131 40.38 -34.18 -2.05
N THR A 132 39.13 -33.94 -1.67
CA THR A 132 38.01 -33.77 -2.61
C THR A 132 37.58 -32.32 -2.59
N ILE A 133 37.42 -31.70 -3.77
CA ILE A 133 36.90 -30.33 -3.92
C ILE A 133 35.73 -30.38 -4.88
N SER A 134 34.60 -29.84 -4.46
CA SER A 134 33.39 -29.80 -5.27
C SER A 134 32.87 -28.37 -5.36
N VAL A 135 32.86 -27.81 -6.57
CA VAL A 135 32.43 -26.43 -6.87
C VAL A 135 31.23 -26.42 -7.82
N ASP A 136 30.49 -25.31 -7.82
CA ASP A 136 29.54 -25.03 -8.90
C ASP A 136 30.27 -24.85 -10.24
N ARG A 137 29.63 -25.23 -11.35
CA ARG A 137 30.22 -25.11 -12.70
C ARG A 137 30.62 -23.67 -13.03
N ALA A 138 29.89 -22.66 -12.53
CA ALA A 138 30.24 -21.26 -12.73
C ALA A 138 31.58 -20.86 -12.07
N ASP A 139 32.04 -21.64 -11.11
CA ASP A 139 33.23 -21.40 -10.29
C ASP A 139 34.39 -22.35 -10.61
N GLU A 140 34.35 -23.04 -11.74
CA GLU A 140 35.42 -23.93 -12.18
C GLU A 140 36.80 -23.25 -12.19
N HIS A 141 36.85 -21.98 -12.59
CA HIS A 141 38.06 -21.15 -12.59
C HIS A 141 38.69 -20.94 -11.20
N LYS A 142 37.97 -21.25 -10.11
CA LYS A 142 38.45 -21.12 -8.73
C LYS A 142 39.10 -22.39 -8.18
N VAL A 143 39.01 -23.52 -8.89
CA VAL A 143 39.49 -24.82 -8.39
C VAL A 143 41.00 -24.79 -8.14
N GLU A 144 41.80 -24.31 -9.09
CA GLU A 144 43.26 -24.25 -8.91
C GLU A 144 43.69 -23.36 -7.72
N PRO A 145 43.16 -22.13 -7.53
CA PRO A 145 43.39 -21.36 -6.31
C PRO A 145 43.05 -22.11 -5.01
N ILE A 146 41.94 -22.87 -4.99
CA ILE A 146 41.53 -23.65 -3.82
C ILE A 146 42.52 -24.78 -3.56
N VAL A 147 42.93 -25.52 -4.60
CA VAL A 147 43.95 -26.59 -4.48
C VAL A 147 45.25 -26.05 -3.89
N ARG A 148 45.76 -24.93 -4.42
CA ARG A 148 46.99 -24.29 -3.93
C ARG A 148 46.88 -23.91 -2.45
N THR A 149 45.72 -23.39 -2.05
CA THR A 149 45.45 -23.01 -0.65
C THR A 149 45.44 -24.23 0.28
N ILE A 150 44.79 -25.32 -0.12
CA ILE A 150 44.73 -26.54 0.70
C ILE A 150 46.10 -27.23 0.78
N ALA A 151 46.82 -27.36 -0.35
CA ALA A 151 48.15 -27.97 -0.39
C ALA A 151 49.12 -27.25 0.56
N LYS A 152 49.16 -25.91 0.51
CA LYS A 152 49.97 -25.10 1.43
C LYS A 152 49.59 -25.32 2.89
N ARG A 153 48.29 -25.43 3.19
CA ARG A 153 47.79 -25.66 4.56
C ARG A 153 48.19 -27.03 5.12
N LEU A 154 48.26 -28.03 4.25
CA LEU A 154 48.66 -29.40 4.61
C LEU A 154 50.19 -29.62 4.55
N GLY A 155 50.96 -28.58 4.19
CA GLY A 155 52.42 -28.67 4.07
C GLY A 155 52.90 -29.44 2.84
N GLY A 156 52.06 -29.63 1.83
CA GLY A 156 52.37 -30.34 0.60
C GLY A 156 52.70 -29.42 -0.58
N SER A 157 53.17 -30.01 -1.67
CA SER A 157 53.42 -29.32 -2.95
C SER A 157 52.11 -29.08 -3.71
N ALA A 158 51.86 -27.83 -4.09
CA ALA A 158 50.65 -27.48 -4.84
C ALA A 158 50.71 -28.01 -6.29
N GLU A 159 51.89 -28.02 -6.88
CA GLU A 159 52.16 -28.47 -8.23
C GLU A 159 51.95 -29.98 -8.36
N GLU A 160 52.37 -30.77 -7.35
CA GLU A 160 52.10 -32.21 -7.30
C GLU A 160 50.60 -32.50 -7.14
N ALA A 161 49.91 -31.73 -6.29
CA ALA A 161 48.46 -31.85 -6.11
C ALA A 161 47.69 -31.52 -7.40
N LEU A 162 48.12 -30.49 -8.14
CA LEU A 162 47.54 -30.12 -9.43
C LEU A 162 47.82 -31.18 -10.51
N GLY A 163 49.04 -31.72 -10.54
CA GLY A 163 49.44 -32.76 -11.50
C GLY A 163 48.72 -34.10 -11.30
N THR A 164 48.21 -34.36 -10.10
CA THR A 164 47.45 -35.59 -9.77
C THR A 164 45.94 -35.39 -9.73
N MET A 165 45.47 -34.16 -10.00
CA MET A 165 44.06 -33.81 -9.93
C MET A 165 43.25 -34.56 -11.01
N GLN A 166 42.16 -35.20 -10.59
CA GLN A 166 41.17 -35.77 -11.48
C GLN A 166 39.89 -34.94 -11.42
N LYS A 167 39.39 -34.52 -12.58
CA LYS A 167 38.15 -33.74 -12.69
C LYS A 167 37.02 -34.65 -13.12
N THR A 168 35.93 -34.63 -12.35
CA THR A 168 34.66 -35.26 -12.70
C THR A 168 33.57 -34.19 -12.77
N VAL A 169 32.68 -34.29 -13.76
CA VAL A 169 31.49 -33.43 -13.85
C VAL A 169 30.27 -34.28 -13.50
N THR A 170 29.52 -33.84 -12.51
CA THR A 170 28.25 -34.45 -12.13
C THR A 170 27.11 -33.48 -12.38
N SER A 171 25.98 -34.01 -12.84
CA SER A 171 24.72 -33.30 -12.91
C SER A 171 23.74 -33.98 -11.97
N SER A 172 23.06 -33.19 -11.15
CA SER A 172 22.04 -33.73 -10.26
C SER A 172 20.68 -33.22 -10.72
N GLU A 173 19.77 -34.16 -10.97
CA GLU A 173 18.36 -33.86 -11.22
C GLU A 173 17.58 -33.98 -9.91
N GLY A 174 16.60 -33.11 -9.70
CA GLY A 174 15.74 -33.16 -8.53
C GLY A 174 15.30 -31.79 -8.02
N GLY A 175 14.28 -31.80 -7.17
CA GLY A 175 13.80 -30.60 -6.50
C GLY A 175 14.72 -30.15 -5.36
N LEU A 176 14.66 -28.87 -5.04
CA LEU A 176 15.24 -28.30 -3.82
C LEU A 176 14.24 -28.44 -2.68
N THR A 177 14.76 -28.62 -1.47
CA THR A 177 13.96 -28.47 -0.24
C THR A 177 14.62 -27.41 0.64
N GLY A 178 13.78 -26.57 1.25
CA GLY A 178 14.16 -25.57 2.22
C GLY A 178 12.97 -25.21 3.09
N GLU A 179 13.23 -24.44 4.14
CA GLU A 179 12.24 -23.95 5.08
C GLU A 179 12.13 -22.44 4.96
N LEU A 180 10.91 -21.92 4.99
CA LEU A 180 10.62 -20.49 5.04
C LEU A 180 9.85 -20.20 6.34
N THR A 181 10.42 -19.35 7.19
CA THR A 181 9.80 -18.99 8.46
C THR A 181 9.13 -17.63 8.33
N LEU A 182 7.80 -17.61 8.33
CA LEU A 182 7.02 -16.38 8.23
C LEU A 182 6.75 -15.77 9.61
N ASP A 183 7.04 -14.48 9.76
CA ASP A 183 6.68 -13.72 10.96
C ASP A 183 5.20 -13.30 10.90
N LEU A 184 4.39 -13.78 11.83
CA LEU A 184 2.95 -13.49 11.85
C LEU A 184 2.60 -12.26 12.69
N ARG A 185 3.58 -11.60 13.33
CA ARG A 185 3.31 -10.63 14.39
C ARG A 185 4.14 -9.37 14.30
N ASN A 186 5.47 -9.47 14.26
CA ASN A 186 6.34 -8.33 14.54
C ASN A 186 6.25 -7.26 13.44
N PHE A 187 6.00 -7.65 12.19
CA PHE A 187 5.78 -6.71 11.08
C PHE A 187 4.67 -5.67 11.35
N LYS A 188 3.67 -6.00 12.18
CA LYS A 188 2.54 -5.10 12.48
C LYS A 188 2.98 -3.79 13.13
N ILE A 189 4.13 -3.75 13.82
CA ILE A 189 4.64 -2.49 14.39
C ILE A 189 4.93 -1.44 13.32
N GLY A 190 5.40 -1.86 12.14
CA GLY A 190 5.64 -0.96 11.00
C GLY A 190 4.33 -0.44 10.41
N LEU A 191 3.27 -1.27 10.41
CA LEU A 191 1.94 -0.83 9.99
C LEU A 191 1.30 0.14 10.99
N LEU A 192 1.49 -0.09 12.31
CA LEU A 192 1.07 0.85 13.34
C LEU A 192 1.82 2.20 13.22
N LYS A 193 3.12 2.17 12.90
CA LYS A 193 3.91 3.37 12.63
C LYS A 193 3.35 4.18 11.47
N ILE A 194 3.05 3.51 10.34
CA ILE A 194 2.40 4.14 9.18
C ILE A 194 1.08 4.83 9.58
N ALA A 195 0.22 4.12 10.30
CA ALA A 195 -1.07 4.64 10.79
C ALA A 195 -0.89 5.86 11.71
N TYR A 196 0.00 5.74 12.69
CA TYR A 196 0.31 6.78 13.66
C TYR A 196 0.85 8.05 12.99
N GLU A 197 1.84 7.91 12.12
CA GLU A 197 2.48 9.04 11.45
C GLU A 197 1.53 9.76 10.49
N PHE A 198 0.66 9.02 9.82
CA PHE A 198 -0.40 9.62 9.02
C PHE A 198 -1.39 10.40 9.89
N ALA A 199 -1.83 9.84 11.02
CA ALA A 199 -2.72 10.55 11.94
C ALA A 199 -2.09 11.82 12.55
N VAL A 200 -0.82 11.75 12.98
CA VAL A 200 -0.07 12.91 13.52
C VAL A 200 0.04 14.04 12.50
N ASP A 201 0.19 13.71 11.23
CA ASP A 201 0.26 14.70 10.17
C ASP A 201 -1.10 15.32 9.84
N ARG A 202 -2.17 14.52 9.84
CA ARG A 202 -3.49 14.95 9.34
C ARG A 202 -4.41 15.54 10.40
N ILE A 203 -4.25 15.14 11.66
CA ILE A 203 -5.13 15.56 12.76
C ILE A 203 -4.36 16.52 13.67
N PRO A 204 -4.72 17.82 13.68
CA PRO A 204 -4.17 18.77 14.64
C PRO A 204 -4.34 18.29 16.07
N ASP A 205 -3.36 18.58 16.93
CA ASP A 205 -3.34 18.26 18.36
C ASP A 205 -3.38 16.76 18.73
N TYR A 206 -3.57 15.84 17.78
CA TYR A 206 -3.55 14.40 18.06
C TYR A 206 -2.23 13.98 18.72
N VAL A 207 -1.11 14.52 18.22
CA VAL A 207 0.24 14.25 18.75
C VAL A 207 0.41 14.59 20.24
N GLU A 208 -0.39 15.52 20.76
CA GLU A 208 -0.34 15.92 22.16
C GLU A 208 -1.17 15.03 23.09
N SER A 209 -2.02 14.17 22.52
CA SER A 209 -2.86 13.26 23.28
C SER A 209 -2.08 12.19 24.03
N GLY A 210 -2.66 11.70 25.13
CA GLY A 210 -2.09 10.58 25.90
C GLY A 210 -1.96 9.30 25.06
N ASP A 211 -2.94 9.03 24.20
CA ASP A 211 -2.94 7.85 23.32
C ASP A 211 -1.80 7.93 22.28
N ALA A 212 -1.60 9.11 21.67
CA ALA A 212 -0.49 9.32 20.75
C ALA A 212 0.87 9.17 21.44
N LYS A 213 1.02 9.71 22.66
CA LYS A 213 2.23 9.58 23.48
C LYS A 213 2.52 8.13 23.87
N GLN A 214 1.48 7.32 24.09
CA GLN A 214 1.62 5.90 24.37
C GLN A 214 2.09 5.12 23.14
N ILE A 215 1.46 5.35 21.98
CA ILE A 215 1.87 4.71 20.72
C ILE A 215 3.31 5.13 20.35
N ALA A 216 3.64 6.41 20.47
CA ALA A 216 5.00 6.92 20.26
C ALA A 216 6.04 6.18 21.13
N THR A 217 5.71 5.89 22.39
CA THR A 217 6.57 5.12 23.29
C THR A 217 6.76 3.67 22.82
N ILE A 218 5.67 3.01 22.42
CA ILE A 218 5.70 1.64 21.85
C ILE A 218 6.62 1.59 20.62
N LEU A 219 6.49 2.55 19.71
CA LEU A 219 7.30 2.64 18.50
C LEU A 219 8.78 2.94 18.84
N ARG A 220 9.04 3.91 19.71
CA ARG A 220 10.40 4.31 20.12
C ARG A 220 11.18 3.16 20.77
N GLU A 221 10.50 2.36 21.56
CA GLU A 221 11.09 1.26 22.33
C GLU A 221 10.97 -0.10 21.62
N ALA A 222 10.33 -0.15 20.46
CA ALA A 222 10.06 -1.35 19.68
C ALA A 222 9.35 -2.45 20.50
N ARG A 223 8.29 -2.07 21.22
CA ARG A 223 7.52 -2.99 22.07
C ARG A 223 6.50 -3.78 21.25
N PHE A 224 6.98 -4.77 20.49
CA PHE A 224 6.16 -5.58 19.57
C PHE A 224 4.92 -6.18 20.23
N ASP A 225 5.02 -6.59 21.50
CA ASP A 225 3.91 -7.22 22.20
C ASP A 225 2.71 -6.32 22.40
N GLU A 226 2.94 -5.02 22.57
CA GLU A 226 1.89 -4.03 22.88
C GLU A 226 1.12 -3.57 21.64
N VAL A 227 1.63 -3.86 20.44
CA VAL A 227 1.04 -3.45 19.14
C VAL A 227 -0.36 -4.06 18.94
N GLU A 228 -0.58 -5.29 19.39
CA GLU A 228 -1.86 -6.00 19.24
C GLU A 228 -3.03 -5.29 19.96
N ARG A 229 -2.75 -4.38 20.90
CA ARG A 229 -3.79 -3.57 21.55
C ARG A 229 -4.40 -2.51 20.63
N TYR A 230 -3.68 -2.13 19.58
CA TYR A 230 -4.06 -1.05 18.66
C TYR A 230 -4.46 -1.58 17.28
N VAL A 231 -3.95 -2.76 16.89
CA VAL A 231 -4.12 -3.31 15.55
C VAL A 231 -5.33 -4.24 15.48
N ILE A 232 -6.13 -4.07 14.43
CA ILE A 232 -7.27 -4.90 14.06
C ILE A 232 -6.89 -5.73 12.83
N GLY A 233 -7.12 -7.03 12.92
CA GLY A 233 -6.83 -8.00 11.86
C GLY A 233 -5.47 -8.68 12.01
N ASN A 234 -5.27 -9.75 11.24
CA ASN A 234 -4.03 -10.52 11.26
C ASN A 234 -2.91 -9.93 10.38
N GLY A 235 -3.22 -8.91 9.57
CA GLY A 235 -2.30 -8.29 8.62
C GLY A 235 -2.28 -8.93 7.24
N PHE A 236 -2.75 -10.17 7.07
CA PHE A 236 -2.76 -10.89 5.79
C PHE A 236 -4.12 -10.87 5.10
N ASP A 237 -5.21 -10.69 5.87
CA ASP A 237 -6.57 -10.63 5.37
C ASP A 237 -6.96 -9.20 4.96
N ARG A 238 -7.49 -9.06 3.74
CA ARG A 238 -8.02 -7.81 3.20
C ARG A 238 -9.43 -7.48 3.70
N GLY A 239 -10.10 -8.40 4.41
CA GLY A 239 -11.46 -8.24 4.93
C GLY A 239 -11.63 -7.00 5.82
N VAL A 240 -10.56 -6.56 6.49
CA VAL A 240 -10.53 -5.31 7.28
C VAL A 240 -10.81 -4.06 6.43
N MET A 241 -10.56 -4.13 5.12
CA MET A 241 -10.86 -3.07 4.14
C MET A 241 -12.27 -3.19 3.54
N GLY A 242 -13.03 -4.23 3.86
CA GLY A 242 -14.36 -4.50 3.30
C GLY A 242 -15.31 -3.30 3.31
N PRO A 243 -15.47 -2.61 4.47
CA PRO A 243 -16.30 -1.40 4.56
C PRO A 243 -15.87 -0.24 3.65
N LEU A 244 -14.62 -0.26 3.16
CA LEU A 244 -14.01 0.80 2.37
C LEU A 244 -13.92 0.44 0.88
N SER A 245 -14.32 -0.77 0.50
CA SER A 245 -14.16 -1.32 -0.87
C SER A 245 -14.79 -0.47 -1.99
N ASN A 246 -15.75 0.38 -1.65
CA ASN A 246 -16.36 1.32 -2.60
C ASN A 246 -15.46 2.50 -2.98
N PHE A 247 -14.48 2.84 -2.14
CA PHE A 247 -13.56 3.95 -2.38
C PHE A 247 -12.25 3.51 -3.05
N LEU A 248 -11.86 2.24 -2.87
CA LEU A 248 -10.54 1.75 -3.23
C LEU A 248 -10.55 1.16 -4.65
N GLY A 249 -9.75 1.73 -5.54
CA GLY A 249 -9.36 1.10 -6.80
C GLY A 249 -8.26 0.07 -6.55
N TYR A 250 -8.08 -0.86 -7.48
CA TYR A 250 -6.97 -1.83 -7.43
C TYR A 250 -6.26 -1.94 -8.78
N GLU A 251 -6.35 -0.88 -9.57
CA GLU A 251 -5.57 -0.75 -10.80
C GLU A 251 -4.15 -0.28 -10.46
N GLY A 252 -3.15 -1.04 -10.92
CA GLY A 252 -1.75 -0.84 -10.57
C GLY A 252 -1.44 -1.15 -9.10
N VAL A 253 -0.22 -0.84 -8.68
CA VAL A 253 0.23 -1.09 -7.30
C VAL A 253 0.03 0.17 -6.46
N LYS A 254 -1.02 0.16 -5.63
CA LYS A 254 -1.40 1.31 -4.80
C LYS A 254 -1.51 0.93 -3.33
N HIS A 255 -0.90 1.74 -2.46
CA HIS A 255 -1.10 1.61 -1.02
C HIS A 255 -2.10 2.65 -0.52
N TYR A 256 -3.01 2.25 0.36
CA TYR A 256 -4.08 3.11 0.86
C TYR A 256 -3.94 3.31 2.37
N LEU A 257 -4.04 4.58 2.79
CA LEU A 257 -4.14 5.01 4.17
C LEU A 257 -5.51 5.67 4.34
N VAL A 258 -6.44 5.05 5.05
CA VAL A 258 -7.78 5.62 5.27
C VAL A 258 -7.89 6.06 6.72
N LEU A 259 -7.89 7.36 6.95
CA LEU A 259 -7.93 7.96 8.27
C LEU A 259 -9.33 8.52 8.54
N SER A 260 -9.84 8.22 9.73
CA SER A 260 -11.10 8.76 10.21
C SER A 260 -10.95 9.28 11.64
N SER A 261 -11.50 10.47 11.91
CA SER A 261 -11.75 10.98 13.24
C SER A 261 -13.24 11.35 13.36
N GLY A 262 -13.91 10.85 14.39
CA GLY A 262 -15.34 11.05 14.58
C GLY A 262 -15.86 10.33 15.80
N GLY A 263 -17.15 9.98 15.82
CA GLY A 263 -17.82 9.40 17.00
C GLY A 263 -17.18 8.10 17.55
N GLU A 264 -16.38 7.42 16.74
CA GLU A 264 -15.67 6.20 17.12
C GLU A 264 -14.19 6.43 17.51
N GLY A 265 -13.78 7.69 17.69
CA GLY A 265 -12.41 8.09 17.99
C GLY A 265 -11.57 8.32 16.73
N VAL A 266 -10.27 8.03 16.82
CA VAL A 266 -9.32 8.09 15.68
C VAL A 266 -8.99 6.68 15.24
N ARG A 267 -9.26 6.36 13.97
CA ARG A 267 -8.93 5.08 13.35
C ARG A 267 -8.24 5.28 12.02
N CYS A 268 -7.23 4.47 11.74
CA CYS A 268 -6.54 4.46 10.45
C CYS A 268 -6.47 3.03 9.90
N PHE A 269 -6.93 2.84 8.67
CA PHE A 269 -6.75 1.59 7.93
C PHE A 269 -5.52 1.73 7.03
N VAL A 270 -4.66 0.72 7.05
CA VAL A 270 -3.43 0.67 6.26
C VAL A 270 -3.50 -0.54 5.35
N HIS A 271 -3.50 -0.31 4.04
CA HIS A 271 -3.45 -1.34 3.02
C HIS A 271 -2.20 -1.15 2.17
N LEU A 272 -1.24 -2.05 2.30
CA LEU A 272 -0.11 -2.17 1.41
C LEU A 272 -0.46 -3.24 0.36
N ASP A 273 -0.86 -2.84 -0.84
CA ASP A 273 -1.25 -3.78 -1.90
C ASP A 273 -0.17 -4.84 -2.18
N GLY A 274 -0.64 -6.05 -2.48
CA GLY A 274 0.19 -7.25 -2.60
C GLY A 274 0.83 -7.75 -1.30
N LEU A 275 0.63 -7.06 -0.18
CA LEU A 275 1.30 -7.33 1.10
C LEU A 275 0.30 -7.46 2.25
N PHE A 276 0.07 -6.36 2.99
CA PHE A 276 -0.56 -6.39 4.31
C PHE A 276 -1.72 -5.42 4.42
N SER A 277 -2.73 -5.79 5.21
CA SER A 277 -3.88 -4.93 5.54
C SER A 277 -4.19 -4.99 7.03
N ILE A 278 -4.28 -3.83 7.67
CA ILE A 278 -4.73 -3.72 9.07
C ILE A 278 -5.68 -2.53 9.25
N GLY A 279 -6.51 -2.59 10.29
CA GLY A 279 -7.06 -1.41 10.94
C GLY A 279 -6.22 -1.05 12.16
N ALA A 280 -6.17 0.22 12.53
CA ALA A 280 -5.53 0.68 13.76
C ALA A 280 -6.47 1.62 14.50
N THR A 281 -6.79 1.31 15.76
CA THR A 281 -7.51 2.22 16.67
C THR A 281 -6.48 3.05 17.42
N LEU A 282 -6.36 4.32 17.05
CA LEU A 282 -5.28 5.21 17.49
C LEU A 282 -5.67 6.06 18.70
N SER A 283 -6.97 6.28 18.92
CA SER A 283 -7.55 6.91 20.11
C SER A 283 -9.04 6.63 20.17
N THR A 284 -9.63 6.60 21.37
CA THR A 284 -11.09 6.64 21.55
C THR A 284 -11.63 8.07 21.64
N ARG A 285 -10.74 9.08 21.73
CA ARG A 285 -11.09 10.50 21.75
C ARG A 285 -11.32 11.02 20.34
N VAL A 286 -12.19 12.03 20.25
CA VAL A 286 -12.55 12.68 18.98
C VAL A 286 -11.74 13.95 18.82
N PHE A 287 -11.15 14.16 17.63
CA PHE A 287 -10.32 15.33 17.30
C PHE A 287 -10.93 16.05 16.09
N GLY A 288 -12.21 16.44 16.24
CA GLY A 288 -13.02 16.93 15.12
C GLY A 288 -13.59 15.80 14.25
N SER A 289 -14.16 16.18 13.12
CA SER A 289 -14.64 15.24 12.10
C SER A 289 -13.68 15.27 10.91
N LEU A 290 -13.12 14.11 10.59
CA LEU A 290 -12.19 13.94 9.48
C LEU A 290 -12.44 12.59 8.82
N PHE A 291 -12.47 12.57 7.49
CA PHE A 291 -12.40 11.33 6.72
C PHE A 291 -11.55 11.58 5.47
N GLU A 292 -10.39 10.93 5.42
CA GLU A 292 -9.41 11.14 4.35
C GLU A 292 -8.81 9.82 3.87
N ILE A 293 -8.56 9.77 2.56
CA ILE A 293 -7.94 8.63 1.89
C ILE A 293 -6.62 9.09 1.25
N GLY A 294 -5.51 8.68 1.84
CA GLY A 294 -4.18 8.78 1.24
C GLY A 294 -3.93 7.62 0.27
N VAL A 295 -3.58 7.94 -0.97
CA VAL A 295 -3.25 6.98 -2.02
C VAL A 295 -1.79 7.15 -2.40
N ASN A 296 -0.97 6.13 -2.14
CA ASN A 296 0.40 6.02 -2.58
C ASN A 296 0.48 5.14 -3.83
N ASP A 297 0.62 5.75 -4.99
CA ASP A 297 0.84 5.05 -6.25
C ASP A 297 2.34 4.74 -6.41
N VAL A 298 2.69 3.44 -6.38
CA VAL A 298 4.08 2.97 -6.34
C VAL A 298 4.79 3.22 -7.67
N GLU A 299 4.10 3.05 -8.79
CA GLU A 299 4.67 3.17 -10.13
C GLU A 299 4.93 4.64 -10.49
N SER A 300 3.94 5.51 -10.30
CA SER A 300 4.07 6.95 -10.57
C SER A 300 4.81 7.72 -9.46
N ARG A 301 5.15 7.05 -8.35
CA ARG A 301 5.79 7.65 -7.16
C ARG A 301 5.07 8.88 -6.65
N ARG A 302 3.74 8.83 -6.62
CA ARG A 302 2.89 9.94 -6.21
C ARG A 302 2.01 9.56 -5.03
N PHE A 303 1.96 10.46 -4.05
CA PHE A 303 1.01 10.40 -2.94
C PHE A 303 -0.03 11.50 -3.09
N LYS A 304 -1.32 11.16 -3.01
CA LYS A 304 -2.41 12.13 -2.99
C LYS A 304 -3.39 11.79 -1.86
N VAL A 305 -3.83 12.80 -1.14
CA VAL A 305 -4.91 12.70 -0.15
C VAL A 305 -6.20 13.20 -0.78
N TRP A 306 -7.30 12.51 -0.47
CA TRP A 306 -8.66 12.87 -0.87
C TRP A 306 -9.52 13.00 0.38
N GLY A 307 -10.13 14.17 0.60
CA GLY A 307 -11.27 14.30 1.50
C GLY A 307 -12.53 13.76 0.83
N ILE A 308 -13.58 13.50 1.62
CA ILE A 308 -14.86 13.00 1.09
C ILE A 308 -15.48 13.95 0.05
N GLU A 309 -15.27 15.26 0.23
CA GLU A 309 -15.77 16.33 -0.66
C GLU A 309 -14.99 16.42 -1.97
N ASP A 310 -13.72 16.00 -1.97
CA ASP A 310 -12.86 16.03 -3.16
C ASP A 310 -12.99 14.76 -4.02
N MET A 311 -13.74 13.75 -3.54
CA MET A 311 -13.85 12.46 -4.21
C MET A 311 -14.43 12.63 -5.62
N PRO A 312 -13.81 12.04 -6.66
CA PRO A 312 -14.37 12.11 -7.99
C PRO A 312 -15.73 11.39 -7.99
N VAL A 313 -16.78 12.05 -8.47
CA VAL A 313 -18.13 11.47 -8.53
C VAL A 313 -18.59 11.28 -9.97
N SER A 314 -19.42 10.27 -10.18
CA SER A 314 -20.35 10.23 -11.30
C SER A 314 -21.74 10.51 -10.76
N THR A 315 -22.41 11.52 -11.30
CA THR A 315 -23.77 11.89 -10.90
C THR A 315 -24.77 11.33 -11.90
N SER A 316 -25.80 10.65 -11.43
CA SER A 316 -27.01 10.36 -12.19
C SER A 316 -28.19 11.10 -11.58
N TYR A 317 -29.20 11.39 -12.40
CA TYR A 317 -30.41 12.08 -11.97
C TYR A 317 -31.61 11.15 -12.10
N ARG A 318 -32.59 11.33 -11.21
CA ARG A 318 -33.91 10.69 -11.29
C ARG A 318 -35.00 11.74 -11.03
N PRO A 319 -35.98 11.95 -11.93
CA PRO A 319 -36.98 12.97 -11.71
C PRO A 319 -38.07 12.43 -10.77
N LEU A 320 -38.58 13.30 -9.90
CA LEU A 320 -39.76 13.07 -9.09
C LEU A 320 -40.93 13.80 -9.76
N LEU A 321 -41.71 13.01 -10.50
CA LEU A 321 -42.77 13.50 -11.38
C LEU A 321 -44.08 13.71 -10.64
N SER A 322 -44.88 14.66 -11.13
CA SER A 322 -46.26 14.89 -10.69
C SER A 322 -47.21 14.71 -11.86
N PHE A 323 -48.30 14.01 -11.59
CA PHE A 323 -49.38 13.76 -12.53
C PHE A 323 -50.68 14.28 -11.93
N GLU A 324 -51.60 14.76 -12.76
CA GLU A 324 -52.90 15.27 -12.29
C GLU A 324 -53.82 14.11 -11.90
N THR A 325 -53.64 12.93 -12.52
CA THR A 325 -54.45 11.74 -12.25
C THR A 325 -53.61 10.46 -12.10
N GLU A 326 -54.13 9.47 -11.36
CA GLU A 326 -53.51 8.13 -11.28
C GLU A 326 -53.45 7.43 -12.65
N ARG A 327 -54.42 7.73 -13.53
CA ARG A 327 -54.48 7.17 -14.88
C ARG A 327 -53.29 7.64 -15.72
N GLU A 328 -52.97 8.93 -15.68
CA GLU A 328 -51.78 9.49 -16.34
C GLU A 328 -50.50 8.88 -15.78
N ALA A 329 -50.39 8.81 -14.45
CA ALA A 329 -49.23 8.20 -13.79
C ALA A 329 -49.03 6.73 -14.21
N LYS A 330 -50.12 5.97 -14.36
CA LYS A 330 -50.06 4.57 -14.81
C LYS A 330 -49.64 4.46 -16.28
N ALA A 331 -50.23 5.26 -17.16
CA ALA A 331 -49.90 5.29 -18.58
C ALA A 331 -48.42 5.67 -18.79
N PHE A 332 -47.93 6.66 -18.06
CA PHE A 332 -46.53 7.06 -18.11
C PHE A 332 -45.59 5.96 -17.63
N ARG A 333 -45.91 5.27 -16.52
CA ARG A 333 -45.10 4.13 -16.03
C ARG A 333 -45.06 2.96 -17.02
N GLU A 334 -46.10 2.77 -17.82
CA GLU A 334 -46.12 1.76 -18.88
C GLU A 334 -45.19 2.20 -20.04
N ALA A 335 -45.21 3.48 -20.41
CA ALA A 335 -44.31 4.04 -21.41
C ALA A 335 -42.83 4.04 -20.98
N GLU A 336 -42.54 4.37 -19.71
CA GLU A 336 -41.18 4.39 -19.14
C GLU A 336 -40.50 3.00 -19.16
N ARG A 337 -41.28 1.92 -19.23
CA ARG A 337 -40.77 0.54 -19.34
C ARG A 337 -40.35 0.16 -20.76
N ALA A 338 -40.64 0.98 -21.76
CA ALA A 338 -40.20 0.74 -23.13
C ALA A 338 -38.66 0.87 -23.23
N LYS A 339 -38.03 0.03 -24.07
CA LYS A 339 -36.56 -0.01 -24.21
C LYS A 339 -35.94 1.27 -24.76
N ASP A 340 -36.74 2.05 -25.48
CA ASP A 340 -36.40 3.27 -26.19
C ASP A 340 -36.89 4.54 -25.47
N PHE A 341 -37.41 4.40 -24.24
CA PHE A 341 -37.83 5.55 -23.45
C PHE A 341 -36.62 6.42 -23.07
N ALA A 342 -36.69 7.71 -23.41
CA ALA A 342 -35.72 8.70 -23.03
C ALA A 342 -36.38 10.07 -22.88
N TYR A 343 -35.75 10.96 -22.13
CA TYR A 343 -36.06 12.39 -22.16
C TYR A 343 -35.11 13.10 -23.11
N ASP A 344 -35.59 14.23 -23.65
CA ASP A 344 -34.75 15.10 -24.45
C ASP A 344 -33.54 15.56 -23.64
N SER A 345 -32.35 15.31 -24.18
CA SER A 345 -31.07 15.57 -23.50
C SER A 345 -30.25 16.65 -24.20
N GLY A 346 -29.36 17.27 -23.42
CA GLY A 346 -28.40 18.29 -23.82
C GLY A 346 -27.01 17.98 -23.26
N GLY A 347 -26.15 19.00 -23.20
CA GLY A 347 -24.77 18.84 -22.72
C GLY A 347 -24.67 18.54 -21.23
N GLY A 348 -25.68 18.95 -20.44
CA GLY A 348 -25.73 18.81 -18.98
C GLY A 348 -26.83 17.88 -18.49
N GLY A 349 -27.20 16.85 -19.26
CA GLY A 349 -28.26 15.90 -18.90
C GLY A 349 -29.58 16.19 -19.60
N TRP A 350 -30.70 16.27 -18.88
CA TRP A 350 -32.01 16.51 -19.49
C TRP A 350 -32.26 18.00 -19.72
N LYS A 351 -32.84 18.32 -20.88
CA LYS A 351 -33.34 19.65 -21.20
C LYS A 351 -34.60 19.95 -20.40
N LEU A 352 -34.70 21.17 -19.90
CA LEU A 352 -35.84 21.61 -19.12
C LEU A 352 -36.80 22.47 -19.96
N PHE A 353 -38.09 22.28 -19.76
CA PHE A 353 -39.15 22.92 -20.54
C PHE A 353 -40.14 23.66 -19.64
N ALA A 354 -40.73 24.72 -20.17
CA ALA A 354 -41.89 25.36 -19.57
C ALA A 354 -43.17 24.57 -19.89
N ARG A 355 -44.28 24.92 -19.23
CA ARG A 355 -45.60 24.28 -19.42
C ARG A 355 -46.10 24.31 -20.87
N ASP A 356 -45.68 25.31 -21.64
CA ASP A 356 -46.00 25.45 -23.06
C ASP A 356 -45.12 24.59 -23.99
N GLY A 357 -44.19 23.80 -23.43
CA GLY A 357 -43.26 22.95 -24.16
C GLY A 357 -42.06 23.69 -24.75
N ARG A 358 -41.86 24.97 -24.41
CA ARG A 358 -40.69 25.76 -24.83
C ARG A 358 -39.47 25.38 -23.98
N TYR A 359 -38.34 25.13 -24.63
CA TYR A 359 -37.06 24.91 -23.95
C TYR A 359 -36.65 26.18 -23.18
N ILE A 360 -36.30 26.04 -21.91
CA ILE A 360 -36.00 27.20 -21.05
C ILE A 360 -34.54 27.66 -21.14
N GLY A 361 -33.71 27.00 -21.95
CA GLY A 361 -32.30 27.35 -22.10
C GLY A 361 -31.37 26.76 -21.03
N MET A 362 -31.86 25.83 -20.22
CA MET A 362 -31.09 25.19 -19.14
C MET A 362 -31.28 23.68 -19.18
N ASP A 363 -30.23 22.95 -18.80
CA ASP A 363 -30.28 21.52 -18.53
C ASP A 363 -30.34 21.25 -17.02
N ILE A 364 -30.61 20.01 -16.63
CA ILE A 364 -30.78 19.63 -15.21
C ILE A 364 -29.55 19.95 -14.36
N GLU A 365 -28.34 19.74 -14.88
CA GLU A 365 -27.11 20.08 -14.17
C GLU A 365 -26.99 21.58 -13.87
N ASP A 366 -27.40 22.45 -14.80
CA ASP A 366 -27.31 23.90 -14.64
C ASP A 366 -28.18 24.37 -13.47
N VAL A 367 -29.38 23.79 -13.36
CA VAL A 367 -30.32 24.11 -12.27
C VAL A 367 -29.82 23.55 -10.95
N VAL A 368 -29.44 22.28 -10.89
CA VAL A 368 -29.00 21.62 -9.64
C VAL A 368 -27.77 22.33 -9.03
N LYS A 369 -26.82 22.80 -9.84
CA LYS A 369 -25.64 23.55 -9.37
C LYS A 369 -25.98 24.87 -8.67
N THR A 370 -27.18 25.41 -8.87
CA THR A 370 -27.63 26.68 -8.28
C THR A 370 -28.54 26.50 -7.06
N LEU A 371 -28.98 25.28 -6.79
CA LEU A 371 -29.93 24.97 -5.72
C LEU A 371 -29.24 24.32 -4.53
N ALA A 372 -29.73 24.63 -3.33
CA ALA A 372 -29.38 23.86 -2.13
C ALA A 372 -30.25 22.59 -2.06
N PRO A 373 -29.69 21.43 -1.67
CA PRO A 373 -30.47 20.21 -1.50
C PRO A 373 -31.45 20.36 -0.34
N ILE A 374 -32.68 19.87 -0.52
CA ILE A 374 -33.69 19.81 0.54
C ILE A 374 -33.48 18.58 1.45
N ARG A 375 -32.75 17.58 0.95
CA ARG A 375 -32.36 16.38 1.70
C ARG A 375 -31.04 15.86 1.14
N SER A 376 -30.11 15.50 2.01
CA SER A 376 -28.86 14.82 1.66
C SER A 376 -28.67 13.60 2.55
N GLU A 377 -28.28 12.48 1.95
CA GLU A 377 -28.08 11.20 2.63
C GLU A 377 -26.85 10.49 2.07
N ILE A 378 -25.92 10.08 2.93
CA ILE A 378 -24.77 9.26 2.53
C ILE A 378 -25.26 7.83 2.31
N ALA A 379 -25.01 7.29 1.12
CA ALA A 379 -25.31 5.91 0.77
C ALA A 379 -24.01 5.10 0.59
N SER A 380 -24.10 3.77 0.59
CA SER A 380 -22.92 2.92 0.39
C SER A 380 -22.27 3.21 -0.97
N GLY A 381 -21.10 3.86 -0.94
CA GLY A 381 -20.35 4.23 -2.15
C GLY A 381 -20.79 5.54 -2.81
N GLY A 382 -21.56 6.39 -2.13
CA GLY A 382 -21.96 7.67 -2.70
C GLY A 382 -22.77 8.57 -1.77
N MET A 383 -23.37 9.59 -2.36
CA MET A 383 -24.30 10.50 -1.71
C MET A 383 -25.56 10.61 -2.55
N ARG A 384 -26.72 10.67 -1.90
CA ARG A 384 -27.99 10.98 -2.56
C ARG A 384 -28.48 12.31 -2.06
N GLU A 385 -28.85 13.17 -2.99
CA GLU A 385 -29.40 14.49 -2.69
C GLU A 385 -30.72 14.67 -3.42
N GLU A 386 -31.63 15.41 -2.82
CA GLU A 386 -32.91 15.77 -3.42
C GLU A 386 -33.00 17.29 -3.53
N PHE A 387 -33.39 17.78 -4.71
CA PHE A 387 -33.51 19.20 -5.02
C PHE A 387 -34.94 19.49 -5.45
N CYS A 388 -35.59 20.44 -4.78
CA CYS A 388 -36.90 20.92 -5.21
C CYS A 388 -36.74 21.77 -6.46
N LEU A 389 -37.40 21.39 -7.55
CA LEU A 389 -37.48 22.21 -8.75
C LEU A 389 -38.70 23.11 -8.61
N GLY A 390 -38.53 24.41 -8.84
CA GLY A 390 -39.61 25.39 -8.70
C GLY A 390 -40.84 25.04 -9.57
N GLU A 391 -41.95 25.73 -9.33
CA GLU A 391 -43.15 25.50 -10.13
C GLU A 391 -42.91 25.80 -11.62
N GLY A 392 -43.46 24.94 -12.49
CA GLY A 392 -43.44 25.17 -13.93
C GLY A 392 -42.27 24.53 -14.70
N ILE A 393 -41.50 23.63 -14.08
CA ILE A 393 -40.46 22.85 -14.75
C ILE A 393 -41.01 21.52 -15.27
N TYR A 394 -40.72 21.23 -16.54
CA TYR A 394 -41.17 20.03 -17.24
C TYR A 394 -40.00 19.34 -17.96
N LEU A 395 -40.11 18.03 -18.14
CA LEU A 395 -39.28 17.23 -19.03
C LEU A 395 -40.09 16.83 -20.26
N ARG A 396 -39.44 16.71 -21.41
CA ARG A 396 -40.08 16.21 -22.63
C ARG A 396 -39.58 14.81 -22.96
N VAL A 397 -40.51 13.89 -23.22
CA VAL A 397 -40.20 12.53 -23.65
C VAL A 397 -39.79 12.54 -25.12
N SER A 398 -38.63 11.97 -25.40
CA SER A 398 -38.11 11.83 -26.76
C SER A 398 -38.99 10.89 -27.57
N GLY A 399 -39.27 11.27 -28.82
CA GLY A 399 -40.13 10.52 -29.73
C GLY A 399 -41.63 10.89 -29.64
N SER A 400 -42.22 10.90 -28.44
CA SER A 400 -43.64 11.27 -28.27
C SER A 400 -43.87 12.78 -28.19
N GLY A 401 -42.88 13.54 -27.72
CA GLY A 401 -43.00 14.98 -27.48
C GLY A 401 -43.86 15.34 -26.27
N GLU A 402 -44.34 14.36 -25.52
CA GLU A 402 -45.12 14.54 -24.30
C GLU A 402 -44.29 15.26 -23.24
N ILE A 403 -44.89 16.22 -22.53
CA ILE A 403 -44.24 16.95 -21.44
C ILE A 403 -44.80 16.54 -20.07
N VAL A 404 -43.93 16.36 -19.09
CA VAL A 404 -44.31 15.89 -17.75
C VAL A 404 -43.71 16.79 -16.69
N ARG A 405 -44.53 17.19 -15.70
CA ARG A 405 -44.13 18.09 -14.62
C ARG A 405 -43.15 17.40 -13.68
N VAL A 406 -42.06 18.09 -13.36
CA VAL A 406 -41.09 17.64 -12.36
C VAL A 406 -41.25 18.50 -11.10
N LEU A 407 -41.43 17.86 -9.94
CA LEU A 407 -41.47 18.55 -8.65
C LEU A 407 -40.08 18.68 -8.03
N ALA A 408 -39.29 17.63 -8.17
CA ALA A 408 -37.97 17.55 -7.59
C ALA A 408 -37.11 16.60 -8.42
N VAL A 409 -35.80 16.67 -8.22
CA VAL A 409 -34.86 15.73 -8.80
C VAL A 409 -34.06 15.10 -7.67
N ARG A 410 -33.88 13.79 -7.75
CA ARG A 410 -32.93 13.06 -6.93
C ARG A 410 -31.63 12.91 -7.71
N ALA A 411 -30.54 13.45 -7.18
CA ALA A 411 -29.20 13.21 -7.68
C ALA A 411 -28.58 12.04 -6.90
N GLU A 412 -28.02 11.07 -7.60
CA GLU A 412 -27.22 10.00 -7.02
C GLU A 412 -25.76 10.20 -7.44
N HIS A 413 -24.94 10.62 -6.50
CA HIS A 413 -23.50 10.80 -6.67
C HIS A 413 -22.80 9.51 -6.27
N VAL A 414 -22.29 8.75 -7.24
CA VAL A 414 -21.49 7.56 -6.99
C VAL A 414 -20.02 7.96 -6.98
N TRP A 415 -19.30 7.69 -5.88
CA TRP A 415 -17.86 7.93 -5.83
C TRP A 415 -17.14 6.97 -6.76
N LYS A 416 -16.22 7.51 -7.57
CA LYS A 416 -15.29 6.71 -8.35
C LYS A 416 -14.20 6.19 -7.43
N LYS A 417 -13.84 4.94 -7.66
CA LYS A 417 -12.72 4.29 -6.98
C LYS A 417 -11.39 4.98 -7.32
N LEU A 418 -10.54 5.16 -6.31
CA LEU A 418 -9.28 5.90 -6.38
C LEU A 418 -8.08 5.06 -6.83
#